data_AF-A0A9N9WC48-F1
#
_entry.id   AF-A0A9N9WC48-F1
#
_cell.length_a   1.000
_cell.length_b   1.000
_cell.length_c   1.000
_cell.angle_alpha   90.00
_cell.angle_beta   90.00
_cell.angle_gamma   90.00
#
_symmetry.space_group_name_H-M   'P 1'
#
loop_
_entity.id
_entity.type
_entity.pdbx_description
1 polymer ?
#
loop_
_entity_poly.entity_id
_entity_poly.type
_entity_poly.pdbx_seq_one_letter_code
_entity_poly.pdbx_strand_id
1 'polypeptide(L)' 'MTSEKNAQIGQAREAFQMMYQISQLLCTGLDTETLTICIRLCELGVDPEVLAHVIKEIRKIGDNATQSRPANLQP' A
#
# COMPACT_ATOMS: atom_id res chain seq x y z
N MET A 1 0.55 32.90 -6.37
CA MET A 1 1.69 32.03 -5.98
C MET A 1 1.46 31.20 -4.72
N THR A 2 1.22 31.75 -3.52
CA THR A 2 0.93 30.94 -2.31
C THR A 2 -0.45 30.28 -2.32
N SER A 3 -1.47 30.96 -2.86
CA SER A 3 -2.84 30.43 -2.97
C SER A 3 -2.95 29.21 -3.90
N GLU A 4 -2.30 29.25 -5.07
CA GLU A 4 -2.33 28.17 -6.07
C GLU A 4 -1.65 26.91 -5.56
N LYS A 5 -0.51 27.05 -4.87
CA LYS A 5 0.19 25.91 -4.25
C LYS A 5 -0.67 25.24 -3.18
N ASN A 6 -1.40 26.02 -2.38
CA ASN A 6 -2.31 25.48 -1.38
C ASN A 6 -3.49 24.73 -2.03
N ALA A 7 -4.04 25.26 -3.14
CA ALA A 7 -5.08 24.58 -3.91
C ALA A 7 -4.59 23.25 -4.51
N GLN A 8 -3.34 23.21 -5.01
CA GLN A 8 -2.73 21.98 -5.53
C GLN A 8 -2.56 20.91 -4.44
N ILE A 9 -2.12 21.31 -3.25
CA ILE A 9 -1.97 20.41 -2.10
C ILE A 9 -3.34 19.89 -1.65
N GLY A 10 -4.38 20.72 -1.67
CA GLY A 10 -5.76 20.33 -1.40
C GLY A 10 -6.24 19.23 -2.34
N GLN A 11 -6.08 19.45 -3.65
CA GLN A 11 -6.46 18.48 -4.68
C GLN A 11 -5.72 17.14 -4.54
N ALA A 12 -4.41 17.17 -4.25
CA ALA A 12 -3.64 15.95 -4.04
C ALA A 12 -4.14 15.14 -2.83
N ARG A 13 -4.54 15.82 -1.75
CA ARG A 13 -5.12 15.17 -0.57
C ARG A 13 -6.46 14.54 -0.86
N GLU A 14 -7.34 15.24 -1.59
CA GLU A 14 -8.64 14.71 -2.00
C GLU A 14 -8.48 13.49 -2.92
N ALA A 15 -7.57 13.56 -3.89
CA ALA A 15 -7.26 12.44 -4.77
C ALA A 15 -6.77 11.22 -3.98
N PHE A 16 -5.87 11.42 -3.02
CA PHE A 16 -5.42 10.35 -2.14
C PHE A 16 -6.55 9.75 -1.30
N GLN A 17 -7.41 10.59 -0.72
CA GLN A 17 -8.56 10.13 0.06
C GLN A 17 -9.51 9.27 -0.77
N MET A 18 -9.80 9.67 -2.01
CA MET A 18 -10.61 8.86 -2.94
C MET A 18 -9.93 7.52 -3.26
N MET A 19 -8.63 7.52 -3.56
CA MET A 19 -7.87 6.28 -3.82
C MET A 19 -7.89 5.34 -2.61
N TYR A 20 -7.77 5.89 -1.40
CA TYR A 20 -7.85 5.10 -0.17
C TYR A 20 -9.24 4.52 0.05
N GLN A 21 -10.31 5.28 -0.19
CA GLN A 21 -11.67 4.75 -0.10
C GLN A 21 -11.92 3.61 -1.09
N ILE A 22 -11.42 3.73 -2.33
CA ILE A 22 -11.49 2.66 -3.33
C ILE A 22 -10.72 1.42 -2.84
N SER A 23 -9.52 1.60 -2.25
CA SER A 23 -8.71 0.48 -1.75
C SER A 23 -9.38 -0.30 -0.63
N GLN A 24 -10.14 0.40 0.24
CA GLN A 24 -10.95 -0.21 1.30
C GLN A 24 -12.18 -0.93 0.72
N LEU A 25 -12.88 -0.31 -0.23
CA LEU A 25 -14.06 -0.91 -0.88
C LEU A 25 -13.71 -2.22 -1.59
N LEU A 26 -12.53 -2.29 -2.20
CA LEU A 26 -12.00 -3.48 -2.85
C LEU A 26 -11.29 -4.44 -1.89
N CYS A 27 -11.28 -4.16 -0.59
CA CYS A 27 -10.66 -4.99 0.45
C CYS A 27 -9.20 -5.38 0.13
N THR A 28 -8.41 -4.45 -0.42
CA THR A 28 -7.02 -4.73 -0.85
C THR A 28 -6.07 -4.98 0.34
N GLY A 29 -6.49 -4.60 1.55
CA GLY A 29 -5.68 -4.69 2.77
C GLY A 29 -4.46 -3.77 2.73
N LEU A 30 -4.49 -2.68 1.96
CA LEU A 30 -3.46 -1.65 1.95
C LEU A 30 -3.81 -0.58 3.00
N ASP A 31 -2.88 -0.32 3.91
CA ASP A 31 -2.95 0.84 4.80
C ASP A 31 -2.52 2.12 4.05
N THR A 32 -2.65 3.27 4.73
CA THR A 32 -2.35 4.58 4.14
C THR A 32 -0.88 4.71 3.72
N GLU A 33 0.04 4.16 4.50
CA GLU A 33 1.47 4.19 4.20
C GLU A 33 1.81 3.34 2.97
N THR A 34 1.35 2.08 2.95
CA THR A 34 1.58 1.16 1.83
C THR A 34 0.94 1.69 0.54
N LEU A 35 -0.28 2.24 0.61
CA LEU A 35 -0.93 2.84 -0.55
C LEU A 35 -0.12 4.04 -1.09
N THR A 36 0.41 4.88 -0.20
CA THR A 36 1.26 6.03 -0.58
C THR A 36 2.52 5.55 -1.32
N ILE A 37 3.16 4.49 -0.82
CA ILE A 37 4.33 3.89 -1.47
C ILE A 37 3.94 3.34 -2.85
N CYS A 38 2.81 2.64 -2.96
CA CYS A 38 2.33 2.10 -4.24
C CYS A 38 2.10 3.20 -5.27
N ILE A 39 1.43 4.30 -4.88
CA ILE A 39 1.21 5.45 -5.75
C ILE A 39 2.56 6.02 -6.22
N ARG A 40 3.52 6.19 -5.31
CA ARG A 40 4.83 6.74 -5.66
C ARG A 40 5.62 5.85 -6.62
N LEU A 41 5.53 4.53 -6.45
CA LEU A 41 6.15 3.58 -7.38
C LEU A 41 5.50 3.67 -8.77
N CYS A 42 4.16 3.75 -8.83
CA CYS A 42 3.46 3.97 -10.09
C CYS A 42 3.83 5.31 -10.75
N GLU A 43 4.00 6.39 -9.99
CA GLU A 43 4.48 7.69 -10.49
C GLU A 43 5.91 7.62 -11.06
N LEU A 44 6.74 6.69 -10.58
CA LEU A 44 8.07 6.42 -11.12
C LEU A 44 8.06 5.50 -12.35
N GLY A 45 6.88 5.08 -12.81
CA GLY A 45 6.71 4.22 -13.98
C GLY A 45 6.76 2.72 -13.69
N VAL A 46 6.67 2.30 -12.43
CA VAL A 46 6.50 0.89 -12.09
C VAL A 46 5.12 0.41 -12.55
N ASP A 47 5.09 -0.74 -13.22
CA ASP A 47 3.85 -1.37 -13.67
C ASP A 47 2.98 -1.79 -12.45
N PRO A 48 1.72 -1.32 -12.35
CA PRO A 48 0.83 -1.66 -11.25
C PRO A 48 0.52 -3.15 -11.12
N GLU A 49 0.47 -3.90 -12.23
CA GLU A 49 0.22 -5.33 -12.24
C GLU A 49 1.42 -6.08 -11.66
N VAL A 50 2.63 -5.73 -12.07
CA VAL A 50 3.86 -6.32 -11.50
C VAL A 50 4.00 -5.97 -10.02
N LEU A 51 3.73 -4.72 -9.65
CA LEU A 51 3.76 -4.28 -8.25
C LEU A 51 2.78 -5.08 -7.39
N ALA A 52 1.56 -5.31 -7.88
CA ALA A 52 0.57 -6.12 -7.18
C ALA A 52 1.04 -7.57 -6.97
N HIS A 53 1.70 -8.18 -7.96
CA HIS A 53 2.29 -9.51 -7.82
C HIS A 53 3.38 -9.54 -6.73
N VAL A 54 4.28 -8.57 -6.73
CA VAL A 54 5.35 -8.46 -5.73
C VAL A 54 4.78 -8.31 -4.32
N ILE A 55 3.78 -7.44 -4.12
CA ILE A 55 3.14 -7.25 -2.81
C ILE A 55 2.50 -8.55 -2.31
N LYS A 56 1.82 -9.30 -3.18
CA LYS A 56 1.20 -10.58 -2.83
C LYS A 56 2.25 -11.61 -2.38
N GLU A 57 3.35 -11.73 -3.11
CA GLU A 57 4.42 -12.67 -2.75
C GLU A 57 5.12 -12.29 -1.43
N ILE A 58 5.39 -11.01 -1.20
CA ILE A 58 5.98 -10.54 0.07
C ILE A 58 5.06 -10.90 1.26
N ARG A 59 3.76 -10.64 1.14
CA ARG A 59 2.78 -10.97 2.20
C ARG A 59 2.75 -12.48 2.49
N LYS A 60 2.71 -13.30 1.44
CA LYS A 60 2.75 -14.76 1.55
C LYS A 60 4.01 -15.26 2.27
N ILE A 61 5.18 -14.68 1.99
CA ILE A 61 6.43 -15.02 2.69
C ILE A 61 6.35 -14.64 4.18
N GLY A 62 5.83 -13.44 4.48
CA GLY A 62 5.63 -12.99 5.86
C GLY A 62 4.72 -13.92 6.66
N ASP A 63 3.59 -14.33 6.08
CA ASP A 63 2.66 -15.27 6.70
C ASP A 63 3.34 -16.63 6.95
N ASN A 64 4.06 -17.18 5.97
CA ASN A 64 4.78 -18.45 6.10
C ASN A 64 5.89 -18.41 7.17
N ALA A 65 6.56 -17.27 7.34
CA ALA A 65 7.59 -17.08 8.35
C ALA A 65 7.02 -17.15 9.78
N THR A 66 5.74 -16.78 9.98
CA THR A 66 5.09 -16.89 11.29
C THR A 66 4.66 -18.31 11.62
N GLN A 67 4.36 -19.16 10.62
CA GLN A 67 3.91 -20.55 10.83
C GLN A 67 5.04 -21.55 11.05
N SER A 68 6.28 -21.21 10.68
CA SER A 68 7.44 -22.12 10.76
C SER A 68 8.19 -22.09 12.10
N ARG A 69 7.68 -21.38 13.12
CA ARG A 69 8.24 -21.43 14.48
C ARG A 69 7.75 -22.70 15.18
N PRO A 70 8.60 -23.71 15.44
CA PRO A 70 8.15 -24.93 16.09
C PRO A 70 7.71 -24.60 17.52
N ALA A 71 6.43 -24.80 17.80
CA ALA A 71 5.89 -24.84 19.15
C ALA A 71 6.43 -26.08 19.86
N ASN A 72 7.68 -26.03 20.34
CA ASN A 72 8.22 -27.06 21.22
C ASN A 72 9.21 -26.43 22.22
N LEU A 73 8.64 -25.64 23.13
CA LEU A 73 8.96 -25.68 24.56
C LEU A 73 7.67 -26.20 25.19
N GLN A 74 7.56 -27.24 26.02
CA GLN A 74 8.46 -27.88 26.98
C GLN A 74 7.66 -29.08 27.58
N PRO A 75 8.17 -29.92 28.52
CA PRO A 75 8.75 -29.53 29.82
C PRO A 75 10.27 -29.51 29.87
#